data_AF-A0A7J7D5U4-F1
#
_entry.id   AF-A0A7J7D5U4-F1
#
_cell.length_a   1.000
_cell.length_b   1.000
_cell.length_c   1.000
_cell.angle_alpha   90.00
_cell.angle_beta   90.00
_cell.angle_gamma   90.00
#
_symmetry.space_group_name_H-M   'P 1'
#
loop_
_entity.id
_entity.type
_entity.pdbx_description
1 polymer ?
#
loop_
_entity_poly.entity_id
_entity_poly.type
_entity_poly.pdbx_seq_one_letter_code
_entity_poly.pdbx_strand_id
1 'polypeptide(L)'
;MKFRKKLRREVEQSSPRWRTRFLSYKKLKKQIKFHEKLFGESCASFYLLLDRELDKVNEFFVDKEEDFIIKMKELRIRVAAALNCSEEKLKLQKEIIDFHAEMVSLLQCSVLNFTGLMNIVKKHKKIGGTSTHLHFILEAMQQPFFSPVSLLELMKECEDMLRRLFGAQAKLI
;
A
#
# COMPACT_ATOMS: atom_id res chain seq x y z
N MET A 1 -14.05 0.20 -15.67
CA MET A 1 -13.74 -1.22 -15.30
C MET A 1 -14.30 -1.57 -13.93
N LYS A 2 -14.79 -2.81 -13.70
CA LYS A 2 -15.25 -3.25 -12.36
C LYS A 2 -14.06 -3.39 -11.39
N PHE A 3 -14.08 -2.70 -10.23
CA PHE A 3 -12.97 -2.67 -9.24
C PHE A 3 -12.35 -4.04 -8.93
N ARG A 4 -13.18 -5.08 -8.70
CA ARG A 4 -12.69 -6.45 -8.45
C ARG A 4 -11.79 -7.01 -9.55
N LYS A 5 -12.05 -6.67 -10.82
CA LYS A 5 -11.20 -7.10 -11.95
C LYS A 5 -9.86 -6.33 -11.94
N LYS A 6 -9.88 -5.04 -11.58
CA LYS A 6 -8.67 -4.24 -11.39
C LYS A 6 -7.81 -4.85 -10.28
N LEU A 7 -8.35 -4.97 -9.07
CA LEU A 7 -7.64 -5.52 -7.90
C LEU A 7 -7.03 -6.90 -8.19
N ARG A 8 -7.76 -7.79 -8.87
CA ARG A 8 -7.23 -9.12 -9.21
C ARG A 8 -6.00 -9.05 -10.11
N ARG A 9 -6.05 -8.23 -11.17
CA ARG A 9 -4.91 -8.10 -12.11
C ARG A 9 -3.68 -7.55 -11.41
N GLU A 10 -3.86 -6.57 -10.53
CA GLU A 10 -2.76 -5.98 -9.74
C GLU A 10 -2.15 -7.02 -8.80
N VAL A 11 -2.99 -7.82 -8.12
CA VAL A 11 -2.52 -8.95 -7.29
C VAL A 11 -1.74 -9.98 -8.13
N GLU A 12 -2.19 -10.29 -9.33
CA GLU A 12 -1.51 -11.26 -10.22
C GLU A 12 -0.15 -10.74 -10.71
N GLN A 13 -0.06 -9.44 -11.01
CA GLN A 13 1.16 -8.76 -11.43
C GLN A 13 2.13 -8.49 -10.28
N SER A 14 1.63 -8.42 -9.04
CA SER A 14 2.46 -8.26 -7.85
C SER A 14 3.31 -9.50 -7.59
N SER A 15 4.45 -9.30 -6.92
CA SER A 15 5.33 -10.40 -6.52
C SER A 15 4.59 -11.41 -5.61
N PRO A 16 4.98 -12.70 -5.62
CA PRO A 16 4.29 -13.74 -4.86
C PRO A 16 4.07 -13.40 -3.38
N ARG A 17 5.06 -12.75 -2.74
CA ARG A 17 5.00 -12.35 -1.32
C ARG A 17 3.93 -11.29 -1.04
N TRP A 18 3.63 -10.44 -2.02
CA TRP A 18 2.68 -9.33 -1.88
C TRP A 18 1.24 -9.76 -2.14
N ARG A 19 1.03 -10.84 -2.92
CA ARG A 19 -0.32 -11.27 -3.35
C ARG A 19 -1.27 -11.56 -2.19
N THR A 20 -0.74 -12.08 -1.09
CA THR A 20 -1.51 -12.44 0.11
C THR A 20 -1.82 -11.26 1.01
N ARG A 21 -1.14 -10.12 0.81
CA ARG A 21 -1.20 -8.93 1.66
C ARG A 21 -2.32 -7.96 1.27
N PHE A 22 -2.88 -8.09 0.06
CA PHE A 22 -4.06 -7.34 -0.35
C PHE A 22 -5.32 -7.74 0.42
N LEU A 23 -6.23 -6.78 0.61
CA LEU A 23 -7.55 -6.97 1.19
C LEU A 23 -8.32 -8.09 0.46
N SER A 24 -8.84 -9.07 1.20
CA SER A 24 -9.62 -10.19 0.66
C SER A 24 -11.04 -9.78 0.22
N TYR A 25 -11.14 -8.89 -0.77
CA TYR A 25 -12.38 -8.30 -1.25
C TYR A 25 -13.45 -9.35 -1.66
N LYS A 26 -13.02 -10.51 -2.16
CA LYS A 26 -13.93 -11.64 -2.49
C LYS A 26 -14.56 -12.25 -1.24
N LYS A 27 -13.80 -12.44 -0.15
CA LYS A 27 -14.29 -13.03 1.10
C LYS A 27 -15.27 -12.07 1.77
N LEU A 28 -14.90 -10.80 1.90
CA LEU A 28 -15.77 -9.76 2.48
C LEU A 28 -17.10 -9.62 1.72
N LYS A 29 -17.06 -9.63 0.38
CA LYS A 29 -18.28 -9.61 -0.43
C LYS A 29 -19.18 -10.83 -0.24
N LYS A 30 -18.61 -12.00 0.09
CA LYS A 30 -19.42 -13.20 0.38
C LYS A 30 -20.13 -13.06 1.71
N GLN A 31 -19.45 -12.53 2.74
CA GLN A 31 -20.06 -12.27 4.04
C GLN A 31 -21.26 -11.31 3.93
N ILE A 32 -21.10 -10.21 3.18
CA ILE A 32 -22.19 -9.27 2.94
C ILE A 32 -23.42 -9.95 2.31
N LYS A 33 -23.21 -10.81 1.30
CA LYS A 33 -24.31 -11.54 0.64
C LYS A 33 -24.97 -12.57 1.54
N PHE A 34 -24.23 -13.13 2.48
CA PHE A 34 -24.77 -14.07 3.46
C PHE A 34 -25.65 -13.33 4.47
N HIS A 35 -25.19 -12.17 4.94
CA HIS A 35 -25.95 -11.27 5.81
C HIS A 35 -27.28 -10.81 5.18
N GLU A 36 -27.25 -10.45 3.89
CA GLU A 36 -28.44 -10.09 3.10
C GLU A 36 -29.48 -11.22 3.07
N LYS A 37 -29.05 -12.48 3.07
CA LYS A 37 -29.95 -13.66 3.06
C LYS A 37 -30.50 -14.03 4.43
N LEU A 38 -29.81 -13.65 5.51
CA LEU A 38 -30.20 -13.95 6.90
C LEU A 38 -30.92 -12.78 7.57
N PHE A 39 -31.56 -11.89 6.79
CA PHE A 39 -32.33 -10.75 7.30
C PHE A 39 -31.61 -9.84 8.31
N GLY A 40 -30.27 -9.78 8.24
CA GLY A 40 -29.50 -8.82 9.04
C GLY A 40 -29.12 -9.25 10.47
N GLU A 41 -29.30 -10.52 10.85
CA GLU A 41 -29.15 -10.97 12.24
C GLU A 41 -27.69 -11.17 12.72
N SER A 42 -26.66 -10.90 11.91
CA SER A 42 -25.27 -11.01 12.39
C SER A 42 -24.25 -10.14 11.66
N CYS A 43 -24.30 -8.83 11.91
CA CYS A 43 -23.32 -7.84 11.46
C CYS A 43 -21.90 -8.13 12.02
N ALA A 44 -21.79 -8.67 13.25
CA ALA A 44 -20.52 -8.85 13.96
C ALA A 44 -19.49 -9.69 13.18
N SER A 45 -19.95 -10.73 12.47
CA SER A 45 -19.07 -11.60 11.66
C SER A 45 -18.38 -10.87 10.50
N PHE A 46 -19.06 -9.88 9.89
CA PHE A 46 -18.48 -9.05 8.84
C PHE A 46 -17.41 -8.12 9.39
N TYR A 47 -17.71 -7.44 10.50
CA TYR A 47 -16.78 -6.50 11.14
C TYR A 47 -15.52 -7.21 11.65
N LEU A 48 -15.65 -8.36 12.32
CA LEU A 48 -14.49 -9.16 12.74
C LEU A 48 -13.61 -9.61 11.58
N LEU A 49 -14.21 -9.98 10.43
CA LEU A 49 -13.43 -10.31 9.24
C LEU A 49 -12.75 -9.08 8.64
N LEU A 50 -13.43 -7.94 8.64
CA LEU A 50 -12.90 -6.70 8.09
C LEU A 50 -11.72 -6.20 8.91
N ASP A 51 -11.84 -6.21 10.23
CA ASP A 51 -10.80 -5.84 11.19
C ASP A 51 -9.52 -6.66 10.99
N ARG A 52 -9.63 -8.00 10.97
CA ARG A 52 -8.50 -8.90 10.65
C ARG A 52 -7.86 -8.63 9.30
N GLU A 53 -8.65 -8.23 8.30
CA GLU A 53 -8.12 -7.90 6.98
C GLU A 53 -7.43 -6.53 6.97
N LEU A 54 -7.83 -5.59 7.84
CA LEU A 54 -7.13 -4.32 8.06
C LEU A 54 -5.80 -4.55 8.79
N ASP A 55 -5.79 -5.29 9.90
CA ASP A 55 -4.57 -5.63 10.65
C ASP A 55 -3.50 -6.21 9.74
N LYS A 56 -3.88 -7.18 8.90
CA LYS A 56 -2.99 -7.80 7.93
C LYS A 56 -2.40 -6.80 6.93
N VAL A 57 -3.19 -5.81 6.48
CA VAL A 57 -2.72 -4.78 5.53
C VAL A 57 -1.82 -3.78 6.25
N ASN A 58 -2.17 -3.39 7.48
CA ASN A 58 -1.37 -2.49 8.32
C ASN A 58 -0.02 -3.08 8.67
N GLU A 59 0.00 -4.29 9.22
CA GLU A 59 1.21 -5.03 9.57
C GLU A 59 2.17 -5.06 8.38
N PHE A 60 1.66 -5.47 7.21
CA PHE A 60 2.47 -5.49 6.00
C PHE A 60 3.00 -4.11 5.57
N PHE A 61 2.19 -3.06 5.70
CA PHE A 61 2.59 -1.71 5.33
C PHE A 61 3.68 -1.17 6.26
N VAL A 62 3.49 -1.31 7.56
CA VAL A 62 4.43 -0.85 8.60
C VAL A 62 5.74 -1.62 8.50
N ASP A 63 5.70 -2.95 8.42
CA ASP A 63 6.90 -3.79 8.26
C ASP A 63 7.72 -3.35 7.03
N LYS A 64 7.03 -3.06 5.91
CA LYS A 64 7.70 -2.62 4.68
C LYS A 64 8.25 -1.20 4.77
N GLU A 65 7.54 -0.31 5.43
CA GLU A 65 8.01 1.05 5.67
C GLU A 65 9.28 1.04 6.54
N GLU A 66 9.34 0.19 7.56
CA GLU A 66 10.53 -0.02 8.38
C GLU A 66 11.72 -0.56 7.57
N ASP A 67 11.49 -1.60 6.74
CA ASP A 67 12.49 -2.11 5.78
C ASP A 67 13.07 -0.97 4.93
N PHE A 68 12.19 -0.09 4.43
CA PHE A 68 12.58 1.03 3.57
C PHE A 68 13.36 2.09 4.33
N ILE A 69 12.99 2.42 5.56
CA ILE A 69 13.73 3.37 6.40
C ILE A 69 15.16 2.85 6.65
N ILE A 70 15.31 1.56 6.95
CA ILE A 70 16.63 0.94 7.17
C ILE A 70 17.45 0.98 5.88
N LYS A 71 16.87 0.58 4.75
CA LYS A 71 17.57 0.57 3.47
C LYS A 71 17.96 1.96 2.99
N MET A 72 17.11 2.96 3.23
CA MET A 72 17.40 4.36 2.93
C MET A 72 18.65 4.85 3.67
N LYS A 73 18.76 4.54 4.97
CA LYS A 73 19.95 4.91 5.78
C LYS A 73 21.23 4.31 5.21
N GLU A 74 21.19 3.04 4.77
CA GLU A 74 22.32 2.37 4.12
C GLU A 74 22.70 3.05 2.79
N LEU A 75 21.70 3.34 1.95
CA LEU A 75 21.92 3.97 0.63
C LEU A 75 22.53 5.37 0.76
N ARG A 76 22.08 6.19 1.73
CA ARG A 76 22.66 7.52 2.00
C ARG A 76 24.18 7.46 2.22
N ILE A 77 24.64 6.51 3.03
CA ILE A 77 26.06 6.34 3.37
C ILE A 77 26.84 5.96 2.09
N ARG A 78 26.32 5.01 1.33
CA ARG A 78 26.97 4.52 0.11
C ARG A 78 27.02 5.58 -0.99
N VAL A 79 25.96 6.37 -1.14
CA VAL A 79 25.92 7.52 -2.08
C VAL A 79 26.96 8.57 -1.73
N ALA A 80 27.13 8.89 -0.44
CA ALA A 80 28.15 9.84 0.00
C ALA A 80 29.58 9.36 -0.31
N ALA A 81 29.85 8.05 -0.17
CA ALA A 81 31.15 7.46 -0.46
C ALA A 81 31.47 7.37 -1.97
N ALA A 82 30.45 7.13 -2.82
CA ALA A 82 30.64 6.87 -4.25
C ALA A 82 30.80 8.12 -5.12
N LEU A 83 30.78 9.35 -4.55
CA LEU A 83 30.83 10.59 -5.33
C LEU A 83 32.07 10.74 -6.23
N ASN A 84 33.14 10.00 -5.97
CA ASN A 84 34.39 10.05 -6.72
C ASN A 84 34.66 8.81 -7.60
N CYS A 85 33.76 7.81 -7.63
CA CYS A 85 33.96 6.55 -8.38
C CYS A 85 32.85 6.30 -9.41
N SER A 86 33.18 6.35 -10.71
CA SER A 86 32.19 6.27 -11.81
C SER A 86 31.44 4.93 -11.88
N GLU A 87 32.14 3.80 -11.71
CA GLU A 87 31.53 2.47 -11.80
C GLU A 87 30.57 2.20 -10.62
N GLU A 88 30.93 2.67 -9.42
CA GLU A 88 30.09 2.55 -8.23
C GLU A 88 28.82 3.40 -8.32
N LYS A 89 28.89 4.58 -8.97
CA LYS A 89 27.72 5.43 -9.21
C LYS A 89 26.66 4.71 -10.03
N LEU A 90 27.04 4.03 -11.13
CA LEU A 90 26.07 3.34 -11.99
C LEU A 90 25.38 2.19 -11.24
N LYS A 91 26.14 1.42 -10.44
CA LYS A 91 25.59 0.35 -9.60
C LYS A 91 24.59 0.89 -8.58
N LEU A 92 24.94 1.99 -7.90
CA LEU A 92 24.05 2.65 -6.93
C LEU A 92 22.82 3.27 -7.58
N GLN A 93 22.94 3.87 -8.76
CA GLN A 93 21.79 4.40 -9.50
C GLN A 93 20.75 3.31 -9.76
N LYS A 94 21.19 2.15 -10.26
CA LYS A 94 20.29 1.02 -10.51
C LYS A 94 19.62 0.55 -9.22
N GLU A 95 20.39 0.39 -8.15
CA GLU A 95 19.86 -0.04 -6.85
C GLU A 95 18.81 0.93 -6.29
N ILE A 96 19.04 2.25 -6.41
CA ILE A 96 18.09 3.27 -5.97
C ILE A 96 16.83 3.28 -6.84
N ILE A 97 16.95 3.05 -8.16
CA ILE A 97 15.80 2.94 -9.07
C ILE A 97 14.95 1.72 -8.69
N ASP A 98 15.58 0.56 -8.48
CA ASP A 98 14.88 -0.67 -8.08
C ASP A 98 14.19 -0.50 -6.73
N PHE A 99 14.87 0.14 -5.77
CA PHE A 99 14.33 0.47 -4.45
C PHE A 99 13.14 1.44 -4.53
N HIS A 100 13.24 2.49 -5.34
CA HIS A 100 12.13 3.41 -5.59
C HIS A 100 10.93 2.70 -6.23
N ALA A 101 11.16 1.78 -7.19
CA ALA A 101 10.10 0.98 -7.79
C ALA A 101 9.37 0.07 -6.78
N GLU A 102 10.09 -0.46 -5.78
CA GLU A 102 9.46 -1.22 -4.69
C GLU A 102 8.57 -0.32 -3.82
N MET A 103 9.01 0.90 -3.50
CA MET A 103 8.19 1.89 -2.77
C MET A 103 6.92 2.28 -3.55
N VAL A 104 7.04 2.51 -4.86
CA VAL A 104 5.87 2.76 -5.74
C VAL A 104 4.89 1.58 -5.67
N SER A 105 5.39 0.35 -5.62
CA SER A 105 4.56 -0.84 -5.48
C SER A 105 3.79 -0.82 -4.14
N LEU A 106 4.42 -0.40 -3.03
CA LEU A 106 3.77 -0.28 -1.72
C LEU A 106 2.68 0.78 -1.73
N LEU A 107 2.97 1.94 -2.33
CA LEU A 107 1.99 3.02 -2.48
C LEU A 107 0.77 2.55 -3.28
N GLN A 108 0.99 1.84 -4.39
CA GLN A 108 -0.08 1.26 -5.19
C GLN A 108 -0.88 0.22 -4.40
N CYS A 109 -0.22 -0.61 -3.58
CA CYS A 109 -0.88 -1.56 -2.68
C CYS A 109 -1.81 -0.84 -1.69
N SER A 110 -1.32 0.21 -1.03
CA SER A 110 -2.09 1.07 -0.14
C SER A 110 -3.34 1.65 -0.84
N VAL A 111 -3.17 2.29 -2.02
CA VAL A 111 -4.26 2.92 -2.78
C VAL A 111 -5.35 1.90 -3.14
N LEU A 112 -4.95 0.70 -3.58
CA LEU A 112 -5.88 -0.35 -3.96
C LEU A 112 -6.63 -0.93 -2.75
N ASN A 113 -5.94 -1.13 -1.62
CA ASN A 113 -6.56 -1.59 -0.37
C ASN A 113 -7.54 -0.56 0.17
N PHE A 114 -7.17 0.72 0.20
CA PHE A 114 -8.08 1.80 0.57
C PHE A 114 -9.32 1.86 -0.34
N THR A 115 -9.12 1.80 -1.65
CA THR A 115 -10.24 1.75 -2.60
C THR A 115 -11.14 0.53 -2.36
N GLY A 116 -10.55 -0.61 -2.00
CA GLY A 116 -11.26 -1.83 -1.65
C GLY A 116 -12.09 -1.69 -0.39
N LEU A 117 -11.52 -1.07 0.64
CA LEU A 117 -12.17 -0.76 1.90
C LEU A 117 -13.38 0.16 1.70
N MET A 118 -13.18 1.29 1.03
CA MET A 118 -14.29 2.22 0.75
C MET A 118 -15.41 1.56 -0.05
N ASN A 119 -15.06 0.70 -1.00
CA ASN A 119 -16.04 -0.04 -1.79
C ASN A 119 -16.78 -1.10 -0.98
N ILE A 120 -16.14 -1.74 0.00
CA ILE A 120 -16.78 -2.78 0.82
C ILE A 120 -17.68 -2.17 1.88
N VAL A 121 -17.22 -1.10 2.52
CA VAL A 121 -17.96 -0.33 3.53
C VAL A 121 -19.21 0.31 2.91
N LYS A 122 -19.07 0.99 1.75
CA LYS A 122 -20.22 1.53 0.99
C LYS A 122 -21.21 0.44 0.59
N LYS A 123 -20.74 -0.77 0.31
CA LYS A 123 -21.61 -1.91 -0.05
C LYS A 123 -22.37 -2.44 1.15
N HIS A 124 -21.72 -2.58 2.31
CA HIS A 124 -22.37 -2.99 3.55
C HIS A 124 -23.44 -1.98 3.99
N LYS A 125 -23.16 -0.67 3.87
CA LYS A 125 -24.13 0.41 4.16
C LYS A 125 -25.47 0.24 3.46
N LYS A 126 -25.44 -0.17 2.18
CA LYS A 126 -26.66 -0.34 1.38
C LYS A 126 -27.56 -1.47 1.88
N ILE A 127 -27.06 -2.35 2.75
CA ILE A 127 -27.76 -3.55 3.22
C ILE A 127 -28.17 -3.43 4.69
N GLY A 128 -27.40 -2.71 5.54
CA GLY A 128 -27.53 -2.79 7.01
C GLY A 128 -28.07 -1.58 7.78
N GLY A 129 -28.49 -0.49 7.15
CA GLY A 129 -28.91 0.72 7.90
C GLY A 129 -27.76 1.47 8.59
N THR A 130 -28.01 2.70 9.04
CA THR A 130 -27.05 3.82 8.94
C THR A 130 -26.02 4.01 10.08
N SER A 131 -26.19 3.41 11.25
CA SER A 131 -25.51 3.91 12.48
C SER A 131 -24.06 3.41 12.69
N THR A 132 -23.79 2.11 12.53
CA THR A 132 -22.45 1.50 12.75
C THR A 132 -21.41 1.81 11.66
N HIS A 133 -21.82 2.49 10.59
CA HIS A 133 -20.97 2.78 9.43
C HIS A 133 -20.05 4.00 9.62
N LEU A 134 -20.47 4.99 10.40
CA LEU A 134 -19.73 6.25 10.53
C LEU A 134 -18.46 6.07 11.36
N HIS A 135 -18.56 5.34 12.47
CA HIS A 135 -17.43 5.05 13.38
C HIS A 135 -16.31 4.32 12.65
N PHE A 136 -16.66 3.28 11.89
CA PHE A 136 -15.68 2.50 11.14
C PHE A 136 -14.97 3.31 10.03
N ILE A 137 -15.65 4.26 9.37
CA ILE A 137 -14.97 5.14 8.40
C ILE A 137 -13.94 6.02 9.10
N LEU A 138 -14.27 6.56 10.26
CA LEU A 138 -13.34 7.40 11.02
C LEU A 138 -12.11 6.60 11.47
N GLU A 139 -12.29 5.38 11.96
CA GLU A 139 -11.17 4.48 12.30
C GLU A 139 -10.37 4.06 11.07
N ALA A 140 -11.04 3.73 9.96
CA ALA A 140 -10.40 3.37 8.70
C ALA A 140 -9.54 4.50 8.12
N MET A 141 -9.90 5.76 8.38
CA MET A 141 -9.14 6.95 7.96
C MET A 141 -7.93 7.24 8.85
N GLN A 142 -7.79 6.54 9.99
CA GLN A 142 -6.61 6.67 10.87
C GLN A 142 -5.60 5.53 10.68
N GLN A 143 -5.87 4.61 9.75
CA GLN A 143 -5.00 3.45 9.53
C GLN A 143 -3.66 3.87 8.90
N PRO A 144 -2.53 3.29 9.31
CA PRO A 144 -1.21 3.60 8.78
C PRO A 144 -1.12 3.59 7.24
N PHE A 145 -1.71 2.59 6.58
CA PHE A 145 -1.68 2.51 5.11
C PHE A 145 -2.46 3.65 4.43
N PHE A 146 -3.27 4.42 5.16
CA PHE A 146 -4.04 5.55 4.63
C PHE A 146 -3.22 6.83 4.48
N SER A 147 -2.16 7.00 5.28
CA SER A 147 -1.32 8.20 5.30
C SER A 147 0.14 7.86 5.04
N PRO A 148 0.51 7.50 3.80
CA PRO A 148 1.87 7.10 3.43
C PRO A 148 2.82 8.31 3.31
N VAL A 149 2.73 9.28 4.24
CA VAL A 149 3.53 10.51 4.20
C VAL A 149 5.01 10.18 4.28
N SER A 150 5.41 9.31 5.21
CA SER A 150 6.79 8.85 5.36
C SER A 150 7.29 8.11 4.11
N LEU A 151 6.47 7.23 3.51
CA LEU A 151 6.80 6.60 2.23
C LEU A 151 7.04 7.62 1.09
N LEU A 152 6.21 8.66 0.97
CA LEU A 152 6.37 9.71 -0.04
C LEU A 152 7.64 10.53 0.17
N GLU A 153 8.00 10.81 1.42
CA GLU A 153 9.25 11.49 1.77
C GLU A 153 10.47 10.64 1.37
N LEU A 154 10.44 9.33 1.64
CA LEU A 154 11.50 8.39 1.22
C LEU A 154 11.62 8.31 -0.30
N MET A 155 10.49 8.32 -1.03
CA MET A 155 10.50 8.34 -2.50
C MET A 155 11.17 9.61 -3.03
N LYS A 156 10.80 10.79 -2.51
CA LYS A 156 11.42 12.07 -2.88
C LYS A 156 12.92 12.06 -2.62
N GLU A 157 13.34 11.47 -1.50
CA GLU A 157 14.75 11.35 -1.20
C GLU A 157 15.51 10.46 -2.19
N CYS A 158 14.91 9.37 -2.68
CA CYS A 158 15.50 8.59 -3.76
C CYS A 158 15.71 9.43 -5.03
N GLU A 159 14.73 10.26 -5.40
CA GLU A 159 14.87 11.17 -6.54
C GLU A 159 16.03 12.16 -6.33
N ASP A 160 16.18 12.72 -5.14
CA ASP A 160 17.27 13.64 -4.80
C ASP A 160 18.64 12.93 -4.84
N MET A 161 18.75 11.71 -4.33
CA MET A 161 19.97 10.90 -4.44
C MET A 161 20.33 10.60 -5.89
N LEU A 162 19.34 10.22 -6.72
CA LEU A 162 19.55 9.99 -8.14
C LEU A 162 20.04 11.25 -8.85
N ARG A 163 19.43 12.42 -8.59
CA ARG A 163 19.88 13.71 -9.15
C ARG A 163 21.34 14.01 -8.82
N ARG A 164 21.78 13.69 -7.60
CA ARG A 164 23.20 13.86 -7.21
C ARG A 164 24.12 12.90 -7.95
N LEU A 165 23.70 11.63 -8.11
CA LEU A 165 24.49 10.61 -8.80
C LEU A 165 24.57 10.82 -10.32
N PHE A 166 23.51 11.31 -10.97
CA PHE A 166 23.51 11.63 -12.40
C PHE A 166 24.25 12.95 -12.72
N GLY A 167 24.54 13.77 -11.71
CA GLY A 167 25.02 15.14 -11.89
C GLY A 167 23.88 16.08 -12.27
N ALA A 168 24.09 17.40 -12.10
CA ALA A 168 23.09 18.44 -12.34
C ALA A 168 22.69 18.66 -13.82
N GLN A 169 22.57 17.60 -14.61
CA GLN A 169 22.08 17.63 -15.99
C GLN A 169 21.19 16.43 -16.29
N ALA A 170 19.90 16.59 -16.00
CA ALA A 170 18.83 16.11 -16.86
C ALA A 170 17.58 16.94 -16.54
N LYS A 171 17.37 18.03 -17.27
CA LYS A 171 16.00 18.47 -17.57
C LYS A 171 15.41 17.33 -18.39
N LEU A 172 14.69 16.42 -17.73
CA LEU A 172 13.86 15.43 -18.40
C LEU A 172 12.77 16.21 -19.13
N ILE A 173 12.83 16.12 -20.47
CA ILE A 173 11.88 16.65 -21.45
C ILE A 173 10.50 16.03 -21.21
#